data_AF-A0A537HF90-F1
#
_entry.id   AF-A0A537HF90-F1
#
_cell.length_a   1.000
_cell.length_b   1.000
_cell.length_c   1.000
_cell.angle_alpha   90.00
_cell.angle_beta   90.00
_cell.angle_gamma   90.00
#
_symmetry.space_group_name_H-M   'P 1'
#
loop_
_entity.id
_entity.type
_entity.pdbx_description
1 polymer ?
#
loop_
_entity_poly.entity_id
_entity_poly.type
_entity_poly.pdbx_seq_one_letter_code
_entity_poly.pdbx_strand_id
1 'polypeptide(L)'
;MAPCRFVVLAVKSVWQYYAPVADVLRLLDVFRRMVNNSIRVGLLNDVSSLRRLSLLSYNQLAQYDSPSCYKLCAISRAAGILAARKKSIRRLRR
;
A
#
# COMPACT_ATOMS: atom_id res chain seq x y z
N MET A 1 21.42 24.34 -5.53
CA MET A 1 20.54 23.52 -4.67
C MET A 1 19.16 23.43 -5.33
N ALA A 2 18.93 22.41 -6.15
CA ALA A 2 17.69 22.32 -6.96
C ALA A 2 16.51 21.76 -6.13
N PRO A 3 15.32 22.37 -6.19
CA PRO A 3 14.13 21.78 -5.56
C PRO A 3 13.72 20.54 -6.35
N CYS A 4 13.76 19.36 -5.72
CA CYS A 4 13.11 18.17 -6.26
C CYS A 4 11.58 18.39 -6.28
N ARG A 5 11.07 19.00 -7.34
CA ARG A 5 9.64 19.03 -7.68
C ARG A 5 9.17 17.59 -7.84
N PHE A 6 8.26 17.16 -6.98
CA PHE A 6 7.50 15.93 -7.23
C PHE A 6 6.49 16.29 -8.32
N VAL A 7 6.86 16.04 -9.57
CA VAL A 7 5.91 16.13 -10.68
C VAL A 7 4.91 15.00 -10.46
N VAL A 8 3.77 15.34 -9.85
CA VAL A 8 2.61 14.46 -9.85
C VAL A 8 2.04 14.58 -11.26
N LEU A 9 2.34 13.61 -12.13
CA LEU A 9 1.62 13.51 -13.39
C LEU A 9 0.16 13.20 -13.04
N ALA A 10 -0.73 14.14 -13.38
CA ALA A 10 -2.15 13.87 -13.39
C ALA A 10 -2.42 12.81 -14.48
N VAL A 11 -2.66 11.57 -14.05
CA VAL A 11 -3.12 10.52 -14.95
C VAL A 11 -4.59 10.83 -15.25
N LYS A 12 -4.91 11.09 -16.51
CA LYS A 12 -6.29 11.28 -16.96
C LYS A 12 -7.08 10.00 -16.63
N SER A 13 -8.00 10.07 -15.68
CA SER A 13 -8.86 8.94 -15.32
C SER A 13 -9.95 8.77 -16.38
N VAL A 14 -10.02 7.58 -16.97
CA VAL A 14 -11.08 7.20 -17.91
C VAL A 14 -12.23 6.60 -17.11
N TRP A 15 -13.45 7.06 -17.37
CA TRP A 15 -14.66 6.37 -16.93
C TRP A 15 -14.83 5.11 -17.77
N GLN A 16 -14.66 3.96 -17.14
CA GLN A 16 -14.82 2.67 -17.79
C GLN A 16 -16.16 2.09 -17.38
N TYR A 17 -17.07 1.90 -18.33
CA TYR A 17 -18.38 1.26 -18.12
C TYR A 17 -18.19 -0.25 -18.05
N TYR A 18 -17.53 -0.70 -16.98
CA TYR A 18 -17.32 -2.11 -16.68
C TYR A 18 -18.00 -2.41 -15.35
N ALA A 19 -18.97 -3.32 -15.36
CA ALA A 19 -19.57 -3.87 -14.15
C ALA A 19 -18.69 -5.06 -13.71
N PRO A 20 -17.84 -4.91 -12.68
CA PRO A 20 -16.97 -5.98 -12.24
C PRO A 20 -17.79 -7.14 -11.65
N VAL A 21 -17.36 -8.35 -11.96
CA VAL A 21 -17.91 -9.57 -11.36
C VAL A 21 -17.73 -9.50 -9.83
N ALA A 22 -18.70 -10.03 -9.09
CA ALA A 22 -18.71 -9.98 -7.62
C ALA A 22 -17.40 -10.47 -6.99
N ASP A 23 -16.78 -11.51 -7.55
CA ASP A 23 -15.52 -12.06 -7.03
C ASP A 23 -14.34 -11.10 -7.19
N VAL A 24 -14.31 -10.30 -8.26
CA VAL A 24 -13.28 -9.26 -8.44
C VAL A 24 -13.45 -8.19 -7.37
N LEU A 25 -14.68 -7.76 -7.09
CA LEU A 25 -14.95 -6.81 -6.02
C LEU A 25 -14.54 -7.35 -4.65
N ARG A 26 -14.82 -8.64 -4.37
CA ARG A 26 -14.39 -9.29 -3.13
C ARG A 26 -12.87 -9.36 -3.01
N LEU A 27 -12.18 -9.72 -4.10
CA LEU A 27 -10.73 -9.77 -4.14
C LEU A 27 -10.10 -8.39 -3.87
N LEU A 28 -10.65 -7.33 -4.46
CA LEU A 28 -10.23 -5.95 -4.22
C LEU A 28 -10.48 -5.50 -2.77
N ASP A 29 -11.60 -5.90 -2.16
CA ASP A 29 -11.85 -5.58 -0.75
C ASP A 29 -10.87 -6.33 0.17
N VAL A 30 -10.59 -7.61 -0.11
CA VAL A 30 -9.56 -8.38 0.61
C VAL A 30 -8.20 -7.70 0.47
N PHE A 31 -7.81 -7.27 -0.73
CA PHE A 31 -6.57 -6.53 -0.96
C PHE A 31 -6.50 -5.26 -0.10
N ARG A 32 -7.58 -4.47 -0.10
CA ARG A 32 -7.67 -3.24 0.68
C ARG A 32 -7.52 -3.51 2.18
N ARG A 33 -8.14 -4.58 2.70
CA ARG A 33 -7.99 -5.00 4.11
C ARG A 33 -6.56 -5.42 4.42
N MET A 34 -5.91 -6.19 3.55
CA MET A 34 -4.52 -6.59 3.69
C MET A 34 -3.55 -5.40 3.72
N VAL A 35 -3.74 -4.42 2.83
CA VAL A 35 -2.96 -3.17 2.79
C VAL A 35 -3.15 -2.40 4.09
N ASN A 36 -4.40 -2.22 4.55
CA ASN A 36 -4.70 -1.49 5.78
C ASN A 36 -4.10 -2.17 7.02
N ASN A 37 -4.16 -3.50 7.09
CA ASN A 37 -3.52 -4.26 8.17
C ASN A 37 -2.01 -4.03 8.18
N SER A 38 -1.38 -4.13 7.01
CA SER A 38 0.06 -3.90 6.84
C SER A 38 0.47 -2.45 7.17
N ILE A 39 -0.37 -1.46 6.84
CA ILE A 39 -0.16 -0.05 7.24
C ILE A 39 -0.22 0.08 8.76
N ARG A 40 -1.21 -0.54 9.42
CA ARG A 40 -1.35 -0.51 10.88
C ARG A 40 -0.12 -1.09 11.56
N VAL A 41 0.38 -2.24 11.09
CA VAL A 41 1.63 -2.85 11.57
C VAL A 41 2.82 -1.89 11.38
N GLY A 42 2.94 -1.29 10.20
CA GLY A 42 4.01 -0.35 9.88
C GLY A 42 4.00 0.88 10.77
N LEU A 43 2.82 1.44 11.06
CA LEU A 43 2.67 2.59 11.98
C LEU A 43 3.02 2.23 13.42
N LEU A 44 2.55 1.07 13.91
CA LEU A 44 2.84 0.60 15.27
C LEU A 44 4.33 0.36 15.52
N ASN A 45 5.09 -0.01 14.48
CA ASN A 45 6.51 -0.35 14.59
C ASN A 45 7.46 0.74 14.04
N ASP A 46 6.94 1.90 13.59
CA ASP A 46 7.66 2.93 12.79
C ASP A 46 8.51 2.35 11.63
N VAL A 47 7.95 1.39 10.89
CA VAL A 47 8.63 0.74 9.77
C VAL A 47 8.02 1.21 8.46
N SER A 48 8.87 1.62 7.52
CA SER A 48 8.49 1.89 6.13
C SER A 48 9.29 1.11 5.10
N SER A 49 10.24 0.25 5.53
CA SER A 49 11.04 -0.56 4.62
C SER A 49 10.31 -1.86 4.28
N LEU A 50 10.32 -2.20 2.98
CA LEU A 50 9.61 -3.37 2.47
C LEU A 50 10.01 -4.65 3.21
N ARG A 51 11.32 -4.93 3.30
CA ARG A 51 11.86 -6.13 3.93
C ARG A 51 11.34 -6.34 5.36
N ARG A 52 11.38 -5.29 6.18
CA ARG A 52 11.01 -5.36 7.59
C ARG A 52 9.49 -5.41 7.77
N LEU A 53 8.74 -4.73 6.91
CA LEU A 53 7.28 -4.78 6.91
C LEU A 53 6.75 -6.15 6.45
N SER A 54 7.43 -6.80 5.49
CA SER A 54 7.13 -8.18 5.09
C SER A 54 7.31 -9.15 6.24
N LEU A 55 8.43 -9.11 6.96
CA LEU A 55 8.68 -10.00 8.11
C LEU A 55 7.61 -9.87 9.20
N LEU A 56 7.14 -8.65 9.49
CA LEU A 56 6.14 -8.39 10.52
C LEU A 56 4.72 -8.73 10.06
N SER A 57 4.36 -8.39 8.82
CA SER A 57 2.97 -8.44 8.36
C SER A 57 2.61 -9.77 7.72
N TYR A 58 3.57 -10.50 7.11
CA TYR A 58 3.28 -11.68 6.29
C TYR A 58 2.53 -12.77 7.06
N ASN A 59 2.94 -13.06 8.30
CA ASN A 59 2.27 -14.04 9.15
C ASN A 59 0.86 -13.59 9.54
N GLN A 60 0.65 -12.29 9.79
CA GLN A 60 -0.67 -11.75 10.10
C GLN A 60 -1.62 -11.75 8.90
N LEU A 61 -1.09 -11.83 7.68
CA LEU A 61 -1.85 -11.92 6.45
C LEU A 61 -2.25 -13.36 6.11
N ALA A 62 -1.78 -14.36 6.87
CA ALA A 62 -2.12 -15.76 6.64
C ALA A 62 -3.62 -16.04 6.76
N GLN A 63 -4.34 -15.27 7.60
CA GLN A 63 -5.79 -15.38 7.79
C GLN A 63 -6.63 -15.02 6.55
N TYR A 64 -6.04 -14.33 5.57
CA TYR A 64 -6.75 -13.97 4.34
C TYR A 64 -6.62 -15.10 3.33
N ASP A 65 -7.76 -15.57 2.84
CA ASP A 65 -7.85 -16.54 1.75
C ASP A 65 -7.45 -15.86 0.43
N SER A 66 -6.15 -15.81 0.18
CA SER A 66 -5.57 -15.21 -1.02
C SER A 66 -4.19 -15.79 -1.33
N PRO A 67 -3.78 -15.78 -2.62
CA PRO A 67 -2.45 -16.23 -3.02
C PRO A 67 -1.32 -15.45 -2.34
N SER A 68 -0.18 -16.11 -2.13
CA SER A 68 1.01 -15.51 -1.50
C SER A 68 1.51 -14.26 -2.24
N CYS A 69 1.50 -14.27 -3.57
CA CYS A 69 1.87 -13.11 -4.39
C CYS A 69 0.97 -11.90 -4.10
N TYR A 70 -0.32 -12.13 -3.86
CA TYR A 70 -1.29 -11.08 -3.58
C TYR A 70 -1.04 -10.42 -2.21
N LYS A 71 -0.69 -11.25 -1.21
CA LYS A 71 -0.27 -10.78 0.13
C LYS A 71 1.00 -9.93 0.06
N LEU A 72 2.01 -10.38 -0.70
CA LEU A 72 3.25 -9.62 -0.90
C LEU A 72 3.03 -8.30 -1.65
N CYS A 73 2.13 -8.28 -2.65
CA CYS A 73 1.73 -7.05 -3.33
C CYS A 73 1.06 -6.06 -2.38
N ALA A 74 0.20 -6.52 -1.48
CA ALA A 74 -0.44 -5.67 -0.46
C ALA A 74 0.59 -5.06 0.50
N ILE A 75 1.56 -5.87 0.96
CA ILE A 75 2.68 -5.41 1.80
C ILE A 75 3.52 -4.36 1.05
N SER A 76 3.86 -4.62 -0.21
CA SER A 76 4.63 -3.70 -1.05
C SER A 76 3.93 -2.36 -1.20
N ARG A 77 2.61 -2.40 -1.45
CA ARG A 77 1.79 -1.19 -1.54
C ARG A 77 1.77 -0.41 -0.22
N ALA A 78 1.60 -1.09 0.92
CA ALA A 78 1.63 -0.48 2.24
C ALA A 78 2.98 0.21 2.54
N ALA A 79 4.10 -0.47 2.24
CA ALA A 79 5.44 0.08 2.42
C ALA A 79 5.64 1.37 1.59
N GLY A 80 5.16 1.38 0.34
CA GLY A 80 5.19 2.57 -0.52
C GLY A 80 4.40 3.75 0.05
N ILE A 81 3.19 3.52 0.57
CA ILE A 81 2.35 4.55 1.22
C ILE A 81 3.06 5.13 2.43
N LEU A 82 3.63 4.29 3.30
CA LEU A 82 4.35 4.72 4.50
C LEU A 82 5.62 5.51 4.16
N ALA A 83 6.39 5.06 3.17
CA ALA A 83 7.58 5.76 2.70
C ALA A 83 7.22 7.15 2.12
N ALA A 84 6.15 7.24 1.33
CA ALA A 84 5.64 8.49 0.80
C ALA A 84 5.19 9.44 1.93
N ARG A 85 4.49 8.93 2.94
CA ARG A 85 4.06 9.70 4.11
C ARG A 85 5.26 10.23 4.91
N LYS A 86 6.26 9.40 5.20
CA LYS A 86 7.50 9.80 5.90
C LYS A 86 8.29 10.84 5.11
N LYS A 87 8.26 10.76 3.77
CA LYS A 87 8.88 11.76 2.89
C LYS A 87 8.11 13.09 2.89
N SER A 88 6.79 13.04 2.86
CA SER A 88 5.91 14.23 2.94
C SER A 88 6.09 14.97 4.28
N ILE A 89 6.04 14.26 5.40
CA ILE A 89 6.23 14.85 6.75
C ILE A 89 7.59 15.53 6.86
N ARG A 90 8.66 14.93 6.31
CA ARG A 90 10.00 15.55 6.31
C ARG A 90 10.09 16.84 5.49
N ARG A 91 9.29 16.99 4.43
CA ARG A 91 9.25 18.23 3.63
C ARG A 91 8.42 19.32 4.29
N LEU A 92 7.34 18.95 5.00
CA LEU A 92 6.55 19.92 5.75
C LEU A 92 7.33 20.53 6.92
N ARG A 93 8.28 19.78 7.48
CA ARG A 93 9.17 20.24 8.56
C ARG A 93 10.41 21.02 8.08
N ARG A 94 10.60 21.20 6.78
CA ARG A 94 11.67 22.01 6.19
C ARG A 94 11.10 23.33 5.71
#